data_AF-A0A1Y2G412-F1
#
_entry.id   AF-A0A1Y2G412-F1
#
_cell.length_a   1.000
_cell.length_b   1.000
_cell.length_c   1.000
_cell.angle_alpha   90.00
_cell.angle_beta   90.00
_cell.angle_gamma   90.00
#
_symmetry.space_group_name_H-M   'P 1'
#
loop_
_entity.id
_entity.type
_entity.pdbx_description
1 polymer ?
#
loop_
_entity_poly.entity_id
_entity_poly.type
_entity_poly.pdbx_seq_one_letter_code
_entity_poly.pdbx_strand_id
1 'polypeptide(L)'
;MLCRLSVLALCAASLAAAAPSDVVERDVSPVAAFPANLARRFSSTVGLLRSRGRAEAAPVVERSISDELVAMLKGATQPPRQRLPSASAAFAPEATGAAAAAPSASQASSERAAKRSIEYVKQKIQDTPWEALDSTLLCPGTETACPIFPRMGTYECIETDNSLESCGGCASRGEGEDCTAIKGAQGVGCSAGRCQVFTCQDGYKLDHNRCRKVRSTKA
;
A
#
# COMPACT_ATOMS: atom_id res chain seq x y z
N MET A 1 -15.91 32.23 -67.66
CA MET A 1 -16.50 31.62 -66.44
C MET A 1 -15.38 31.43 -65.43
N LEU A 2 -15.23 32.39 -64.53
CA LEU A 2 -14.41 32.31 -63.32
C LEU A 2 -15.16 31.45 -62.30
N CYS A 3 -14.51 30.47 -61.64
CA CYS A 3 -14.62 30.26 -60.18
C CYS A 3 -13.83 29.04 -59.70
N ARG A 4 -13.23 29.19 -58.51
CA ARG A 4 -12.69 28.19 -57.56
C ARG A 4 -11.19 27.91 -57.68
N LEU A 5 -10.33 28.65 -56.95
CA LEU A 5 -10.03 28.58 -55.51
C LEU A 5 -9.63 27.17 -55.05
N SER A 6 -8.38 27.02 -54.59
CA SER A 6 -8.05 26.56 -53.23
C SER A 6 -6.52 26.51 -53.01
N VAL A 7 -6.03 27.58 -52.38
CA VAL A 7 -5.06 27.62 -51.26
C VAL A 7 -4.27 26.33 -51.01
N LEU A 8 -3.02 26.27 -51.48
CA LEU A 8 -1.98 25.42 -50.91
C LEU A 8 -1.21 26.26 -49.87
N ALA A 9 -1.64 26.11 -48.62
CA ALA A 9 -1.04 26.74 -47.46
C ALA A 9 0.30 26.06 -47.11
N LEU A 10 1.22 26.90 -46.64
CA LEU A 10 2.58 26.60 -46.24
C LEU A 10 2.64 25.52 -45.14
N CYS A 11 3.42 24.47 -45.37
CA CYS A 11 3.99 23.63 -44.33
C CYS A 11 5.46 23.36 -44.67
N ALA A 12 6.36 24.24 -44.24
CA ALA A 12 7.79 23.95 -44.25
C ALA A 12 8.48 24.62 -43.05
N ALA A 13 9.19 23.76 -42.30
CA ALA A 13 10.31 24.04 -41.41
C ALA A 13 10.05 24.70 -40.05
N SER A 14 9.94 23.84 -39.03
CA SER A 14 10.44 24.12 -37.68
C SER A 14 11.19 22.89 -37.15
N LEU A 15 12.42 22.65 -37.63
CA LEU A 15 13.38 21.81 -36.90
C LEU A 15 14.04 22.70 -35.84
N ALA A 16 13.58 22.58 -34.59
CA ALA A 16 14.27 23.16 -33.44
C ALA A 16 15.32 22.17 -32.92
N ALA A 17 16.55 22.65 -32.84
CA ALA A 17 17.72 21.96 -32.33
C ALA A 17 17.57 21.62 -30.84
N ALA A 18 17.76 20.35 -30.49
CA ALA A 18 17.96 19.93 -29.11
C ALA A 18 19.45 20.08 -28.76
N ALA A 19 19.75 20.97 -27.81
CA ALA A 19 21.06 21.08 -27.19
C ALA A 19 21.24 19.96 -26.14
N PRO A 20 22.47 19.43 -25.96
CA PRO A 20 22.76 18.48 -24.90
C PRO A 20 22.92 19.21 -23.56
N SER A 21 22.16 18.80 -22.55
CA SER A 21 22.36 19.25 -21.17
C SER A 21 23.59 18.59 -20.57
N ASP A 22 24.51 19.44 -20.09
CA ASP A 22 25.67 19.11 -19.27
C ASP A 22 25.33 18.16 -18.11
N VAL A 23 26.09 17.06 -18.06
CA VAL A 23 26.17 16.15 -16.92
C VAL A 23 26.99 16.86 -15.84
N VAL A 24 26.32 17.36 -14.79
CA VAL A 24 26.98 17.82 -13.57
C VAL A 24 27.41 16.60 -12.77
N GLU A 25 28.69 16.23 -12.94
CA GLU A 25 29.43 15.29 -12.11
C GLU A 25 29.49 15.82 -10.67
N ARG A 26 28.74 15.21 -9.77
CA ARG A 26 28.82 15.52 -8.33
C ARG A 26 29.91 14.68 -7.70
N ASP A 27 31.02 15.36 -7.46
CA ASP A 27 32.12 15.02 -6.56
C ASP A 27 31.60 14.46 -5.23
N VAL A 28 31.78 13.15 -5.02
CA VAL A 28 31.57 12.50 -3.72
C VAL A 28 32.84 12.68 -2.91
N SER A 29 32.87 13.72 -2.08
CA SER A 29 33.88 13.84 -1.04
C SER A 29 33.73 12.72 0.01
N PRO A 30 34.85 12.08 0.43
CA PRO A 30 34.82 10.98 1.38
C PRO A 30 34.52 11.48 2.81
N VAL A 31 33.46 10.94 3.40
CA VAL A 31 33.16 11.14 4.82
C VAL A 31 34.20 10.40 5.66
N ALA A 32 34.75 11.13 6.62
CA ALA A 32 35.80 10.75 7.54
C ALA A 32 35.55 9.40 8.25
N ALA A 33 36.66 8.67 8.39
CA ALA A 33 36.77 7.48 9.22
C ALA A 33 36.39 7.77 10.68
N PHE A 34 35.42 7.02 11.19
CA PHE A 34 35.18 6.93 12.63
C PHE A 34 36.23 6.00 13.27
N PRO A 35 36.91 6.41 14.36
CA PRO A 35 37.87 5.58 15.03
C PRO A 35 37.18 4.42 15.76
N ALA A 36 37.62 3.21 15.44
CA ALA A 36 37.38 2.00 16.21
C ALA A 36 37.98 2.14 17.61
N ASN A 37 37.15 2.30 18.64
CA ASN A 37 37.52 2.00 20.02
C ASN A 37 36.27 1.95 20.93
N LEU A 38 35.56 0.82 20.91
CA LEU A 38 34.78 0.38 22.07
C LEU A 38 34.62 -1.15 22.14
N ALA A 39 35.62 -1.88 21.65
CA ALA A 39 35.70 -3.33 21.84
C ALA A 39 36.75 -3.63 22.90
N ARG A 40 36.38 -3.51 24.19
CA ARG A 40 37.05 -4.12 25.35
C ARG A 40 36.32 -3.70 26.63
N ARG A 41 35.36 -4.52 27.06
CA ARG A 41 35.00 -4.78 28.48
C ARG A 41 33.67 -5.54 28.58
N PHE A 42 33.58 -6.76 28.05
CA PHE A 42 32.68 -7.79 28.59
C PHE A 42 33.27 -9.16 28.25
N SER A 43 34.41 -9.46 28.87
CA SER A 43 34.94 -10.80 28.98
C SER A 43 34.96 -11.12 30.46
N SER A 44 34.11 -12.06 30.88
CA SER A 44 34.17 -12.87 32.10
C SER A 44 32.78 -13.00 32.73
N THR A 45 32.05 -14.05 32.34
CA THR A 45 31.16 -14.89 33.18
C THR A 45 30.49 -15.97 32.32
N VAL A 46 31.28 -16.71 31.52
CA VAL A 46 30.81 -17.97 30.91
C VAL A 46 31.61 -19.09 31.53
N GLY A 47 31.14 -19.58 32.68
CA GLY A 47 31.85 -20.61 33.41
C GLY A 47 31.28 -20.85 34.79
N LEU A 48 30.02 -21.25 34.86
CA LEU A 48 29.42 -22.05 35.94
C LEU A 48 27.91 -22.06 35.70
N LEU A 49 27.39 -23.17 35.18
CA LEU A 49 26.09 -23.79 35.52
C LEU A 49 25.85 -24.94 34.53
N ARG A 50 26.72 -25.96 34.64
CA ARG A 50 26.49 -27.29 34.09
C ARG A 50 26.12 -28.18 35.27
N SER A 51 24.83 -28.41 35.47
CA SER A 51 24.20 -29.56 36.16
C SER A 51 22.98 -29.13 36.98
N ARG A 52 21.78 -29.41 36.47
CA ARG A 52 20.64 -30.01 37.21
C ARG A 52 19.37 -29.91 36.37
N GLY A 53 18.59 -31.00 36.39
CA GLY A 53 17.17 -30.94 36.05
C GLY A 53 16.79 -31.64 34.76
N ARG A 54 16.82 -32.97 34.79
CA ARG A 54 15.90 -33.80 34.01
C ARG A 54 14.50 -33.56 34.58
N ALA A 55 13.62 -32.89 33.83
CA ALA A 55 12.21 -32.79 34.13
C ALA A 55 11.43 -33.08 32.85
N GLU A 56 10.57 -34.08 32.96
CA GLU A 56 9.60 -34.59 31.99
C GLU A 56 8.81 -33.45 31.34
N ALA A 57 8.88 -33.34 30.01
CA ALA A 57 7.97 -32.50 29.23
C ALA A 57 6.72 -33.32 28.91
N ALA A 58 5.60 -32.93 29.51
CA ALA A 58 4.26 -33.38 29.12
C ALA A 58 3.94 -32.92 27.68
N PRO A 59 3.10 -33.66 26.94
CA PRO A 59 2.71 -33.26 25.59
C PRO A 59 1.89 -31.97 25.62
N VAL A 60 2.49 -30.88 25.13
CA VAL A 60 1.79 -29.66 24.77
C VAL A 60 0.99 -29.97 23.50
N VAL A 61 -0.32 -30.10 23.64
CA VAL A 61 -1.25 -30.17 22.52
C VAL A 61 -1.35 -28.75 21.95
N GLU A 62 -0.62 -28.49 20.86
CA GLU A 62 -0.87 -27.33 19.99
C GLU A 62 -2.29 -27.43 19.45
N ARG A 63 -3.22 -26.74 20.09
CA ARG A 63 -4.52 -26.43 19.48
C ARG A 63 -4.27 -25.31 18.48
N SER A 64 -4.13 -25.71 17.22
CA SER A 64 -3.95 -24.81 16.09
C SER A 64 -5.07 -23.77 16.09
N ILE A 65 -4.67 -22.50 16.17
CA ILE A 65 -5.54 -21.31 16.12
C ILE A 65 -6.41 -21.27 14.84
N SER A 66 -6.06 -22.08 13.84
CA SER A 66 -6.84 -22.28 12.62
C SER A 66 -8.21 -22.95 12.85
N ASP A 67 -8.39 -23.81 13.86
CA ASP A 67 -9.66 -24.54 14.02
C ASP A 67 -10.76 -23.68 14.67
N GLU A 68 -10.40 -22.75 15.55
CA GLU A 68 -11.38 -21.79 16.13
C GLU A 68 -11.83 -20.74 15.10
N LEU A 69 -10.92 -20.26 14.25
CA LEU A 69 -11.26 -19.27 13.22
C LEU A 69 -12.19 -19.87 12.14
N VAL A 70 -11.99 -21.15 11.81
CA VAL A 70 -12.86 -21.89 10.87
C VAL A 70 -14.22 -22.20 11.49
N ALA A 71 -14.32 -22.39 12.81
CA ALA A 71 -15.59 -22.56 13.51
C ALA A 71 -16.40 -21.25 13.55
N MET A 72 -15.75 -20.08 13.73
CA MET A 72 -16.43 -18.79 13.75
C MET A 72 -16.98 -18.37 12.37
N LEU A 73 -16.27 -18.68 11.28
CA LEU A 73 -16.74 -18.38 9.92
C LEU A 73 -17.93 -19.25 9.46
N LYS A 74 -18.14 -20.43 10.07
CA LYS A 74 -19.27 -21.32 9.75
C LYS A 74 -20.56 -20.98 10.51
N GLY A 75 -20.53 -20.03 11.46
CA GLY A 75 -21.68 -19.66 12.28
C GLY A 75 -22.66 -18.66 11.65
N ALA A 76 -22.34 -18.05 10.50
CA ALA A 76 -23.07 -16.90 9.97
C ALA A 76 -24.19 -17.22 8.95
N THR A 77 -24.74 -18.45 8.95
CA THR A 77 -25.93 -18.79 8.14
C THR A 77 -27.05 -19.33 9.03
N GLN A 78 -27.72 -18.45 9.76
CA GLN A 78 -29.09 -18.70 10.22
C GLN A 78 -29.96 -17.49 9.88
N PRO A 79 -30.90 -17.62 8.92
CA PRO A 79 -31.91 -16.60 8.72
C PRO A 79 -32.88 -16.59 9.92
N PRO A 80 -33.42 -15.42 10.30
CA PRO A 80 -34.33 -15.33 11.43
C PRO A 80 -35.62 -16.11 11.16
N ARG A 81 -35.88 -17.13 11.99
CA ARG A 81 -37.18 -17.78 12.09
C ARG A 81 -38.15 -16.84 12.81
N GLN A 82 -39.00 -16.14 12.06
CA GLN A 82 -40.24 -15.61 12.61
C GLN A 82 -41.39 -16.56 12.24
N ARG A 83 -41.97 -17.17 13.27
CA ARG A 83 -43.31 -17.79 13.23
C ARG A 83 -44.34 -16.69 13.39
N LEU A 84 -45.44 -16.74 12.61
CA LEU A 84 -46.83 -16.44 12.97
C LEU A 84 -47.75 -16.82 11.77
N PRO A 85 -49.08 -16.96 11.94
CA PRO A 85 -49.80 -18.13 11.44
C PRO A 85 -50.80 -17.85 10.31
N SER A 86 -51.21 -18.94 9.67
CA SER A 86 -52.56 -19.23 9.16
C SER A 86 -53.22 -18.21 8.20
N ALA A 87 -53.02 -18.42 6.90
CA ALA A 87 -54.12 -18.33 5.94
C ALA A 87 -53.87 -19.31 4.77
N SER A 88 -54.88 -20.12 4.52
CA SER A 88 -54.96 -21.15 3.48
C SER A 88 -54.83 -20.56 2.08
N ALA A 89 -53.78 -20.96 1.37
CA ALA A 89 -53.77 -21.05 -0.09
C ALA A 89 -52.90 -22.24 -0.48
N ALA A 90 -53.55 -23.29 -0.97
CA ALA A 90 -52.91 -24.47 -1.49
C ALA A 90 -52.13 -24.10 -2.76
N PHE A 91 -50.80 -24.04 -2.64
CA PHE A 91 -49.90 -24.21 -3.77
C PHE A 91 -48.87 -25.26 -3.36
N ALA A 92 -48.97 -26.42 -4.01
CA ALA A 92 -48.02 -27.50 -3.88
C ALA A 92 -46.63 -27.02 -4.35
N PRO A 93 -45.54 -27.30 -3.63
CA PRO A 93 -44.22 -27.24 -4.22
C PRO A 93 -44.04 -28.55 -5.01
N GLU A 94 -44.11 -28.47 -6.33
CA GLU A 94 -43.48 -29.48 -7.16
C GLU A 94 -41.98 -29.48 -6.83
N ALA A 95 -41.55 -30.56 -6.18
CA ALA A 95 -40.16 -30.95 -6.08
C ALA A 95 -39.65 -31.26 -7.49
N THR A 96 -39.32 -30.23 -8.26
CA THR A 96 -38.41 -30.37 -9.38
C THR A 96 -37.00 -30.32 -8.79
N GLY A 97 -36.36 -31.49 -8.73
CA GLY A 97 -34.94 -31.58 -8.44
C GLY A 97 -34.20 -30.72 -9.45
N ALA A 98 -33.71 -29.56 -9.01
CA ALA A 98 -32.75 -28.78 -9.76
C ALA A 98 -31.45 -29.59 -9.80
N ALA A 99 -31.31 -30.42 -10.83
CA ALA A 99 -30.01 -30.88 -11.27
C ALA A 99 -29.12 -29.63 -11.36
N ALA A 100 -28.04 -29.61 -10.58
CA ALA A 100 -27.05 -28.54 -10.64
C ALA A 100 -26.65 -28.36 -12.10
N ALA A 101 -27.08 -27.26 -12.72
CA ALA A 101 -26.77 -26.96 -14.10
C ALA A 101 -25.25 -26.91 -14.23
N ALA A 102 -24.68 -27.80 -15.05
CA ALA A 102 -23.25 -27.78 -15.33
C ALA A 102 -22.88 -26.41 -15.94
N PRO A 103 -21.72 -25.84 -15.58
CA PRO A 103 -21.29 -24.56 -16.16
C PRO A 103 -21.18 -24.68 -17.67
N SER A 104 -21.62 -23.64 -18.38
CA SER A 104 -21.56 -23.62 -19.85
C SER A 104 -20.11 -23.69 -20.34
N ALA A 105 -19.87 -24.17 -21.56
CA ALA A 105 -18.52 -24.27 -22.13
C ALA A 105 -17.78 -22.92 -22.15
N SER A 106 -18.51 -21.81 -22.32
CA SER A 106 -17.95 -20.46 -22.23
C SER A 106 -17.50 -20.11 -20.80
N GLN A 107 -18.31 -20.45 -19.79
CA GLN A 107 -17.95 -20.27 -18.37
C GLN A 107 -16.70 -21.09 -18.00
N ALA A 108 -16.64 -22.35 -18.43
CA ALA A 108 -15.48 -23.21 -18.19
C ALA A 108 -14.19 -22.67 -18.86
N SER A 109 -14.31 -22.04 -20.03
CA SER A 109 -13.17 -21.41 -20.72
C SER A 109 -12.67 -20.16 -19.99
N SER A 110 -13.59 -19.29 -19.52
CA SER A 110 -13.23 -18.10 -18.74
C SER A 110 -12.60 -18.45 -17.40
N GLU A 111 -13.07 -19.51 -16.74
CA GLU A 111 -12.49 -19.99 -15.48
C GLU A 111 -11.06 -20.51 -15.67
N ARG A 112 -10.79 -21.27 -16.74
CA ARG A 112 -9.44 -21.74 -17.05
C ARG A 112 -8.49 -20.59 -17.37
N ALA A 113 -8.98 -19.58 -18.10
CA ALA A 113 -8.20 -18.38 -18.37
C ALA A 113 -7.88 -17.61 -17.07
N ALA A 114 -8.87 -17.38 -16.21
CA ALA A 114 -8.68 -16.71 -14.93
C ALA A 114 -7.68 -17.47 -14.02
N LYS A 115 -7.78 -18.79 -13.94
CA LYS A 115 -6.83 -19.62 -13.18
C LYS A 115 -5.40 -19.49 -13.68
N ARG A 116 -5.20 -19.49 -15.00
CA ARG A 116 -3.87 -19.28 -15.59
C ARG A 116 -3.31 -17.89 -15.27
N SER A 117 -4.14 -16.86 -15.32
CA SER A 117 -3.72 -15.49 -14.96
C SER A 117 -3.34 -15.38 -13.49
N ILE A 118 -4.12 -15.98 -12.59
CA ILE A 118 -3.82 -16.00 -11.15
C ILE A 118 -2.50 -16.72 -10.87
N GLU A 119 -2.27 -17.87 -11.52
CA GLU A 119 -1.04 -18.64 -11.33
C GLU A 119 0.19 -17.86 -11.82
N TYR A 120 0.08 -17.18 -12.96
CA TYR A 120 1.14 -16.32 -13.46
C TYR A 120 1.47 -15.17 -12.49
N VAL A 121 0.45 -14.50 -11.94
CA VAL A 121 0.66 -13.41 -10.97
C VAL A 121 1.32 -13.94 -9.69
N LYS A 122 0.89 -15.10 -9.19
CA LYS A 122 1.51 -15.75 -8.02
C LYS A 122 2.99 -16.05 -8.26
N GLN A 123 3.30 -16.64 -9.41
CA GLN A 123 4.69 -16.94 -9.78
C GLN A 123 5.53 -15.65 -9.86
N LYS A 124 4.99 -14.59 -10.46
CA LYS A 124 5.67 -13.29 -10.54
C LYS A 124 5.95 -12.66 -9.19
N ILE A 125 5.01 -12.74 -8.25
CA ILE A 125 5.18 -12.23 -6.88
C ILE A 125 6.28 -13.00 -6.13
N GLN A 126 6.44 -14.30 -6.41
CA GLN A 126 7.48 -15.13 -5.79
C GLN A 126 8.87 -14.89 -6.37
N ASP A 127 8.97 -14.67 -7.68
CA ASP A 127 10.26 -14.59 -8.38
C ASP A 127 10.88 -13.18 -8.41
N THR A 128 10.06 -12.13 -8.20
CA THR A 128 10.48 -10.73 -8.35
C THR A 128 10.58 -10.06 -6.98
N PRO A 129 11.63 -9.28 -6.66
CA PRO A 129 11.63 -8.42 -5.48
C PRO A 129 10.42 -7.49 -5.51
N TRP A 130 9.73 -7.36 -4.37
CA TRP A 130 8.49 -6.58 -4.28
C TRP A 130 8.70 -5.11 -4.67
N GLU A 131 9.91 -4.56 -4.50
CA GLU A 131 10.26 -3.19 -4.91
C GLU A 131 10.14 -2.94 -6.41
N ALA A 132 10.22 -4.00 -7.23
CA ALA A 132 10.10 -3.95 -8.69
C ALA A 132 8.72 -4.37 -9.19
N LEU A 133 7.82 -4.81 -8.30
CA LEU A 133 6.44 -5.15 -8.62
C LEU A 133 5.57 -3.90 -8.61
N ASP A 134 4.57 -3.87 -9.48
CA ASP A 134 3.56 -2.83 -9.47
C ASP A 134 2.70 -2.93 -8.20
N SER A 135 2.40 -1.79 -7.56
CA SER A 135 1.62 -1.77 -6.31
C SER A 135 0.24 -2.41 -6.45
N THR A 136 -0.38 -2.38 -7.64
CA THR A 136 -1.68 -3.01 -7.91
C THR A 136 -1.66 -4.55 -7.81
N LEU A 137 -0.47 -5.16 -7.87
CA LEU A 137 -0.30 -6.61 -7.67
C LEU A 137 -0.09 -6.96 -6.19
N LEU A 138 0.32 -6.00 -5.37
CA LEU A 138 0.71 -6.20 -3.97
C LEU A 138 -0.38 -5.73 -2.99
N CYS A 139 -1.11 -4.69 -3.36
CA CYS A 139 -2.08 -4.00 -2.53
C CYS A 139 -3.46 -3.95 -3.19
N PRO A 140 -4.55 -4.00 -2.41
CA PRO A 140 -5.90 -3.88 -2.93
C PRO A 140 -6.20 -2.44 -3.40
N GLY A 141 -7.09 -2.31 -4.38
CA GLY A 141 -7.61 -1.01 -4.81
C GLY A 141 -6.53 -0.10 -5.40
N THR A 142 -6.47 1.15 -4.93
CA THR A 142 -5.54 2.18 -5.39
C THR A 142 -4.46 2.49 -4.34
N GLU A 143 -4.20 1.55 -3.43
CA GLU A 143 -3.16 1.68 -2.43
C GLU A 143 -1.77 1.49 -3.05
N THR A 144 -0.79 2.18 -2.47
CA THR A 144 0.61 2.06 -2.86
C THR A 144 1.34 1.17 -1.86
N ALA A 145 2.16 0.24 -2.35
CA ALA A 145 3.01 -0.60 -1.52
C ALA A 145 4.23 0.20 -1.05
N CYS A 146 4.20 0.67 0.20
CA CYS A 146 5.26 1.46 0.80
C CYS A 146 6.15 0.63 1.71
N PRO A 147 7.49 0.78 1.66
CA PRO A 147 8.39 0.06 2.56
C PRO A 147 8.19 0.53 4.00
N ILE A 148 7.95 -0.41 4.91
CA ILE A 148 7.92 -0.15 6.36
C ILE A 148 9.34 0.12 6.85
N PHE A 149 10.28 -0.71 6.40
CA PHE A 149 11.70 -0.54 6.63
C PHE A 149 12.43 -0.72 5.30
N PRO A 150 13.19 0.28 4.82
CA PRO A 150 13.83 0.27 3.50
C PRO A 150 14.92 -0.81 3.32
N ARG A 151 15.13 -1.68 4.33
CA ARG A 151 16.15 -2.73 4.35
C ARG A 151 15.60 -4.13 4.65
N MET A 152 14.31 -4.28 4.97
CA MET A 152 13.76 -5.55 5.49
C MET A 152 12.86 -6.27 4.49
N GLY A 153 12.64 -5.71 3.29
CA GLY A 153 11.84 -6.38 2.26
C GLY A 153 10.35 -6.50 2.61
N THR A 154 9.86 -5.68 3.54
CA THR A 154 8.45 -5.65 3.95
C THR A 154 7.81 -4.34 3.52
N TYR A 155 6.55 -4.44 3.11
CA TYR A 155 5.75 -3.31 2.68
C TYR A 155 4.42 -3.26 3.45
N GLU A 156 3.85 -2.07 3.51
CA GLU A 156 2.49 -1.81 3.93
C GLU A 156 1.74 -1.13 2.79
N CYS A 157 0.43 -1.34 2.73
CA CYS A 157 -0.41 -0.72 1.72
C CYS A 157 -0.97 0.58 2.28
N ILE A 158 -0.69 1.70 1.59
CA ILE A 158 -1.08 3.05 2.03
C ILE A 158 -1.87 3.74 0.93
N GLU A 159 -3.00 4.33 1.30
CA GLU A 159 -3.72 5.29 0.46
C GLU A 159 -2.98 6.63 0.43
N THR A 160 -2.03 6.78 -0.49
CA THR A 160 -1.19 7.98 -0.62
C THR A 160 -1.96 9.25 -0.99
N ASP A 161 -3.21 9.12 -1.43
CA ASP A 161 -4.06 10.26 -1.77
C ASP A 161 -4.65 10.98 -0.55
N ASN A 162 -4.68 10.31 0.61
CA ASN A 162 -5.33 10.82 1.83
C ASN A 162 -4.52 10.53 3.12
N SER A 163 -3.44 9.77 3.04
CA SER A 163 -2.56 9.53 4.19
C SER A 163 -1.75 10.78 4.54
N LEU A 164 -1.78 11.19 5.82
CA LEU A 164 -1.01 12.34 6.30
C LEU A 164 0.49 12.10 6.28
N GLU A 165 0.93 10.88 6.62
CA GLU A 165 2.34 10.52 6.82
C GLU A 165 3.04 10.10 5.51
N SER A 166 2.29 9.95 4.42
CA SER A 166 2.77 9.51 3.10
C SER A 166 1.90 10.09 2.00
N CYS A 167 1.70 11.41 2.08
CA CYS A 167 0.85 12.13 1.15
C CYS A 167 1.56 12.26 -0.21
N GLY A 168 0.89 11.84 -1.28
CA GLY A 168 1.41 11.90 -2.65
C GLY A 168 2.41 10.81 -3.02
N GLY A 169 2.74 9.90 -2.10
CA GLY A 169 3.68 8.80 -2.33
C GLY A 169 4.26 8.27 -1.03
N CYS A 170 5.10 7.24 -1.12
CA CYS A 170 5.75 6.67 0.06
C CYS A 170 6.77 7.64 0.65
N ALA A 171 6.51 8.17 1.85
CA ALA A 171 7.44 9.08 2.52
C ALA A 171 8.79 8.42 2.83
N SER A 172 8.78 7.11 3.12
CA SER A 172 10.00 6.31 3.35
C SER A 172 10.92 6.20 2.13
N ARG A 173 10.38 6.44 0.92
CA ARG A 173 11.14 6.50 -0.34
C ARG A 173 11.45 7.93 -0.78
N GLY A 174 10.93 8.93 -0.08
CA GLY A 174 11.00 10.33 -0.50
C GLY A 174 10.12 10.66 -1.72
N GLU A 175 9.14 9.81 -2.03
CA GLU A 175 8.19 10.00 -3.14
C GLU A 175 6.96 10.81 -2.70
N GLY A 176 6.64 10.80 -1.41
CA GLY A 176 5.64 11.65 -0.79
C GLY A 176 6.20 12.44 0.39
N GLU A 177 5.34 13.18 1.08
CA GLU A 177 5.69 13.96 2.26
C GLU A 177 4.78 13.63 3.45
N ASP A 178 5.33 13.78 4.65
CA ASP A 178 4.57 13.76 5.90
C ASP A 178 4.05 15.18 6.17
N CYS A 179 2.73 15.36 6.01
CA CYS A 179 2.06 16.63 6.24
C CYS A 179 2.11 17.08 7.71
N THR A 180 2.26 16.16 8.67
CA THR A 180 2.31 16.49 10.09
C THR A 180 3.66 17.09 10.49
N ALA A 181 4.71 16.82 9.71
CA ALA A 181 6.02 17.45 9.86
C ALA A 181 6.07 18.91 9.37
N ILE A 182 4.99 19.48 8.81
CA ILE A 182 4.97 20.87 8.35
C ILE A 182 5.15 21.83 9.52
N LYS A 183 6.27 22.55 9.52
CA LYS A 183 6.64 23.46 10.60
C LYS A 183 5.58 24.52 10.88
N GLY A 184 5.16 24.60 12.15
CA GLY A 184 4.21 25.60 12.63
C GLY A 184 2.76 25.35 12.19
N ALA A 185 2.49 24.25 11.47
CA ALA A 185 1.12 23.82 11.22
C ALA A 185 0.53 23.21 12.50
N GLN A 186 -0.77 23.43 12.67
CA GLN A 186 -1.56 22.84 13.75
C GLN A 186 -2.62 21.90 13.18
N GLY A 187 -3.25 22.29 12.06
CA GLY A 187 -4.22 21.50 11.34
C GLY A 187 -3.74 21.27 9.91
N VAL A 188 -3.56 20.00 9.55
CA VAL A 188 -3.14 19.56 8.22
C VAL A 188 -4.07 18.48 7.69
N GLY A 189 -4.10 18.34 6.37
CA GLY A 189 -4.81 17.30 5.63
C GLY A 189 -3.97 16.82 4.46
N CYS A 190 -4.30 15.65 3.95
CA CYS A 190 -3.84 15.18 2.65
C CYS A 190 -5.07 15.04 1.74
N SER A 191 -4.96 15.50 0.50
CA SER A 191 -6.04 15.29 -0.48
C SER A 191 -5.48 15.32 -1.89
N ALA A 192 -5.86 14.32 -2.68
CA ALA A 192 -5.36 14.10 -4.04
C ALA A 192 -3.82 14.10 -4.10
N GLY A 193 -3.19 13.50 -3.08
CA GLY A 193 -1.74 13.37 -2.97
C GLY A 193 -1.01 14.69 -2.67
N ARG A 194 -1.71 15.69 -2.10
CA ARG A 194 -1.10 16.98 -1.74
C ARG A 194 -1.46 17.36 -0.30
N CYS A 195 -0.46 17.79 0.46
CA CYS A 195 -0.70 18.34 1.78
C CYS A 195 -1.50 19.64 1.67
N GLN A 196 -2.42 19.84 2.62
CA GLN A 196 -3.18 21.07 2.82
C GLN A 196 -3.04 21.50 4.28
N VAL A 197 -2.68 22.76 4.50
CA VAL A 197 -2.56 23.35 5.82
C VAL A 197 -3.77 24.24 6.08
N PHE A 198 -4.57 23.87 7.07
CA PHE A 198 -5.79 24.58 7.43
C PHE A 198 -5.57 25.61 8.54
N THR A 199 -4.76 25.26 9.53
CA THR A 199 -4.49 26.13 10.68
C THR A 199 -3.01 26.10 11.06
N CYS A 200 -2.53 27.24 11.54
CA CYS A 200 -1.17 27.41 12.04
C CYS A 200 -1.19 27.58 13.56
N GLN A 201 -0.10 27.15 14.21
CA GLN A 201 0.15 27.40 15.63
C GLN A 201 0.26 28.89 15.92
N ASP A 202 0.09 29.27 17.19
CA ASP A 202 0.24 30.65 17.63
C ASP A 202 1.61 31.23 17.26
N GLY A 203 1.61 32.49 16.81
CA GLY A 203 2.80 33.15 16.29
C GLY A 203 3.19 32.75 14.87
N TYR A 204 2.38 31.94 14.18
CA TYR A 204 2.48 31.68 12.74
C TYR A 204 1.25 32.19 12.00
N LYS A 205 1.41 32.52 10.71
CA LYS A 205 0.34 32.86 9.78
C LYS A 205 0.41 31.95 8.55
N LEU A 206 -0.75 31.54 8.06
CA LEU A 206 -0.88 30.75 6.84
C LEU A 206 -0.52 31.60 5.62
N ASP A 207 0.43 31.13 4.82
CA ASP A 207 0.87 31.75 3.57
C ASP A 207 1.20 30.64 2.56
N HIS A 208 0.52 30.63 1.41
CA HIS A 208 0.75 29.65 0.33
C HIS A 208 0.85 28.20 0.82
N ASN A 209 -0.12 27.76 1.65
CA ASN A 209 -0.18 26.41 2.20
C ASN A 209 1.01 26.04 3.12
N ARG A 210 1.67 27.04 3.71
CA ARG A 210 2.68 26.85 4.75
C ARG A 210 2.49 27.84 5.89
N CYS A 211 2.91 27.47 7.08
CA CYS A 211 2.88 28.36 8.23
C CYS A 211 4.18 29.16 8.32
N ARG A 212 4.08 30.49 8.22
CA ARG A 212 5.22 31.41 8.38
C ARG A 212 5.16 32.11 9.72
N LYS A 213 6.29 32.17 10.42
CA LYS A 213 6.38 32.85 11.71
C LYS A 213 6.11 34.35 11.53
N VAL A 214 5.20 34.89 12.34
CA VAL A 214 4.93 36.32 12.39
C VAL A 214 6.06 36.97 13.16
N ARG A 215 6.67 38.01 12.58
CA ARG A 215 7.59 38.87 13.35
C ARG A 215 6.74 39.73 14.27
N SER A 216 6.98 39.65 15.58
CA SER A 216 6.44 40.66 16.50
C SER A 216 7.08 42.00 16.15
N THR A 217 6.35 42.86 15.46
CA THR A 217 6.73 44.27 15.37
C THR A 217 6.55 44.85 16.77
N LYS A 218 7.66 45.13 17.45
CA LYS A 218 7.67 45.91 18.68
C LYS A 218 7.13 47.30 18.29
N ALA A 219 5.96 47.65 18.83
CA ALA A 219 5.41 48.99 18.73
C ALA A 219 6.23 49.96 19.58
#